data_AF-S5XZL5-F1
#
_entry.id   AF-S5XZL5-F1
#
_cell.length_a   1.000
_cell.length_b   1.000
_cell.length_c   1.000
_cell.angle_alpha   90.00
_cell.angle_beta   90.00
_cell.angle_gamma   90.00
#
_symmetry.space_group_name_H-M   'P 1'
#
loop_
_entity.id
_entity.type
_entity.pdbx_description
1 polymer ?
#
loop_
_entity_poly.entity_id
_entity_poly.type
_entity_poly.pdbx_seq_one_letter_code
_entity_poly.pdbx_strand_id
1 'polypeptide(L)'
;MNTTPISDDQTDDLHLMMAAAILCGQRGVETDLMPIFDSWAQIYPQDALANIGRGLHMIGTGNATSGYEMIAEAARSSATRAEQARDVLASLAQDLPDLAR
;
A
#
# COMPACT_ATOMS: atom_id res chain seq x y z
N MET A 1 13.95 1.12 -18.76
CA MET A 1 14.53 -0.05 -18.09
C MET A 1 13.89 -1.29 -18.69
N ASN A 2 14.68 -2.29 -19.08
CA ASN A 2 14.15 -3.59 -19.49
C ASN A 2 13.67 -4.31 -18.23
N THR A 3 12.36 -4.34 -18.01
CA THR A 3 11.76 -5.24 -17.02
C THR A 3 11.63 -6.60 -17.69
N THR A 4 12.55 -7.53 -17.38
CA THR A 4 12.31 -8.94 -17.67
C THR A 4 10.98 -9.31 -17.02
N PRO A 5 9.99 -9.84 -17.78
CA PRO A 5 8.76 -10.32 -17.18
C PRO A 5 9.08 -11.36 -16.10
N ILE A 6 8.49 -11.23 -14.92
CA ILE A 6 8.59 -12.26 -13.87
C ILE A 6 7.79 -13.50 -14.30
N SER A 7 8.16 -14.68 -13.81
CA SER A 7 7.40 -15.91 -14.11
C SER A 7 6.04 -15.94 -13.41
N ASP A 8 5.16 -16.84 -13.83
CA ASP A 8 3.87 -17.08 -13.18
C ASP A 8 4.09 -17.49 -11.71
N ASP A 9 5.04 -18.39 -11.43
CA ASP A 9 5.39 -18.79 -10.04
C ASP A 9 5.83 -17.57 -9.20
N GLN A 10 6.68 -16.69 -9.75
CA GLN A 10 7.11 -15.47 -9.05
C GLN A 10 5.96 -14.49 -8.83
N THR A 11 4.98 -14.49 -9.74
CA THR A 11 3.76 -13.70 -9.60
C THR A 11 2.92 -14.22 -8.44
N ASP A 12 2.73 -15.54 -8.35
CA ASP A 12 2.00 -16.17 -7.25
C ASP A 12 2.68 -15.93 -5.89
N ASP A 13 4.01 -16.07 -5.83
CA ASP A 13 4.80 -15.76 -4.63
C ASP A 13 4.62 -14.30 -4.20
N LEU A 14 4.60 -13.35 -5.15
CA LEU A 14 4.37 -11.95 -4.86
C LEU A 14 2.98 -11.69 -4.27
N HIS A 15 1.95 -12.37 -4.78
CA HIS A 15 0.60 -12.28 -4.20
C HIS A 15 0.55 -12.83 -2.77
N LEU A 16 1.21 -13.97 -2.52
CA LEU A 16 1.28 -14.54 -1.19
C LEU A 16 2.01 -13.62 -0.22
N MET A 17 3.15 -13.05 -0.63
CA MET A 17 3.89 -12.07 0.16
C MET A 17 3.06 -10.82 0.45
N MET A 18 2.31 -10.31 -0.53
CA MET A 18 1.43 -9.14 -0.33
C MET A 18 0.32 -9.44 0.68
N ALA A 19 -0.31 -10.61 0.60
CA ALA A 19 -1.31 -11.05 1.57
C ALA A 19 -0.71 -11.15 2.99
N ALA A 20 0.49 -11.73 3.11
CA ALA A 20 1.21 -11.80 4.38
C ALA A 20 1.55 -10.40 4.94
N ALA A 21 2.02 -9.48 4.09
CA ALA A 21 2.34 -8.10 4.48
C ALA A 21 1.12 -7.37 5.06
N ILE A 22 -0.04 -7.50 4.41
CA ILE A 22 -1.31 -6.93 4.90
C ILE A 22 -1.67 -7.50 6.27
N LEU A 23 -1.57 -8.83 6.45
CA LEU A 23 -1.85 -9.49 7.72
C LEU A 23 -0.87 -9.05 8.83
N CYS A 24 0.42 -8.90 8.52
CA CYS A 24 1.40 -8.37 9.46
C CYS A 24 1.00 -6.97 9.94
N GLY A 25 0.63 -6.07 9.01
CA GLY A 25 0.16 -4.72 9.36
C GLY A 25 -1.08 -4.74 10.25
N GLN A 26 -2.09 -5.55 9.91
CA GLN A 26 -3.32 -5.67 10.71
C GLN A 26 -3.12 -6.22 12.12
N ARG A 27 -2.05 -7.01 12.33
CA ARG A 27 -1.74 -7.64 13.62
C ARG A 27 -0.67 -6.89 14.41
N GLY A 28 -0.19 -5.75 13.91
CA GLY A 28 0.87 -4.99 14.57
C GLY A 28 2.20 -5.75 14.64
N VAL A 29 2.47 -6.63 13.67
CA VAL A 29 3.76 -7.32 13.57
C VAL A 29 4.79 -6.32 13.08
N GLU A 30 5.77 -6.02 13.91
CA GLU A 30 6.87 -5.10 13.60
C GLU A 30 7.90 -5.79 12.69
N THR A 31 7.78 -5.57 11.39
CA THR A 31 8.73 -6.04 10.38
C THR A 31 8.80 -5.03 9.24
N ASP A 32 9.91 -5.03 8.50
CA ASP A 32 10.03 -4.26 7.27
C ASP A 32 9.20 -4.92 6.16
N LEU A 33 8.23 -4.18 5.64
CA LEU A 33 7.32 -4.62 4.57
C LEU A 33 7.54 -3.86 3.25
N MET A 34 8.41 -2.84 3.26
CA MET A 34 8.63 -1.97 2.10
C MET A 34 9.08 -2.73 0.86
N PRO A 35 10.01 -3.72 0.93
CA PRO A 35 10.42 -4.49 -0.25
C PRO A 35 9.27 -5.20 -0.97
N ILE A 36 8.24 -5.62 -0.24
CA ILE A 36 7.06 -6.30 -0.81
C ILE A 36 6.20 -5.28 -1.55
N PHE A 37 5.93 -4.12 -0.95
CA PHE A 37 5.17 -3.06 -1.61
C PHE A 37 5.90 -2.49 -2.83
N ASP A 38 7.22 -2.40 -2.77
CA ASP A 38 8.07 -1.97 -3.88
C ASP A 38 8.02 -2.93 -5.05
N SER A 39 8.09 -4.23 -4.76
CA SER A 39 7.94 -5.28 -5.76
C SER A 39 6.54 -5.27 -6.36
N TRP A 40 5.49 -5.11 -5.55
CA TRP A 40 4.11 -4.99 -6.04
C TRP A 40 3.92 -3.80 -6.98
N ALA A 41 4.42 -2.62 -6.61
CA ALA A 41 4.29 -1.41 -7.43
C ALA A 41 5.03 -1.51 -8.78
N GLN A 42 6.09 -2.31 -8.86
CA GLN A 42 6.80 -2.55 -10.12
C GLN A 42 5.98 -3.43 -11.08
N ILE A 43 5.29 -4.43 -10.56
CA ILE A 43 4.49 -5.37 -11.37
C ILE A 43 3.09 -4.82 -11.66
N TYR A 44 2.49 -4.12 -10.70
CA TYR A 44 1.15 -3.54 -10.76
C TYR A 44 1.17 -2.02 -10.53
N PRO A 45 1.78 -1.23 -11.44
CA PRO A 45 1.99 0.20 -11.22
C PRO A 45 0.71 1.04 -11.18
N GLN A 46 -0.40 0.51 -11.69
CA GLN A 46 -1.71 1.17 -11.70
C GLN A 46 -2.63 0.67 -10.57
N ASP A 47 -2.11 -0.16 -9.67
CA ASP A 47 -2.85 -0.73 -8.57
C ASP A 47 -2.58 0.02 -7.26
N ALA A 48 -3.66 0.40 -6.56
CA ALA A 48 -3.55 1.20 -5.34
C ALA A 48 -2.89 0.46 -4.17
N LEU A 49 -2.84 -0.88 -4.17
CA LEU A 49 -2.57 -1.67 -2.96
C LEU A 49 -1.17 -1.43 -2.39
N ALA A 50 -0.15 -1.26 -3.23
CA ALA A 50 1.19 -0.92 -2.76
C ALA A 50 1.21 0.41 -2.02
N ASN A 51 0.58 1.44 -2.58
CA ASN A 51 0.56 2.77 -1.98
C ASN A 51 -0.33 2.83 -0.73
N ILE A 52 -1.40 2.03 -0.66
CA ILE A 52 -2.16 1.80 0.58
C ILE A 52 -1.24 1.22 1.66
N GLY A 53 -0.55 0.10 1.35
CA GLY A 53 0.32 -0.59 2.30
C GLY A 53 1.47 0.28 2.81
N ARG A 54 2.18 0.95 1.89
CA ARG A 54 3.25 1.91 2.23
C ARG A 54 2.72 3.04 3.08
N GLY A 55 1.59 3.65 2.70
CA GLY A 55 1.01 4.76 3.42
C GLY A 55 0.63 4.41 4.85
N LEU A 56 0.00 3.25 5.06
CA LEU A 56 -0.34 2.74 6.39
C LEU A 56 0.91 2.42 7.22
N HIS A 57 1.95 1.82 6.61
CA HIS A 57 3.23 1.57 7.28
C HIS A 57 3.92 2.88 7.71
N MET A 58 3.91 3.90 6.85
CA MET A 58 4.46 5.22 7.17
C MET A 58 3.70 5.90 8.31
N ILE A 59 2.37 5.81 8.33
CA ILE A 59 1.55 6.29 9.44
C ILE A 59 1.94 5.58 10.75
N GLY A 60 2.05 4.25 10.73
CA GLY A 60 2.42 3.45 11.91
C GLY A 60 3.83 3.72 12.43
N THR A 61 4.74 4.21 11.58
CA THR A 61 6.14 4.51 11.92
C THR A 61 6.41 6.00 12.18
N GLY A 62 5.34 6.82 12.27
CA GLY A 62 5.44 8.23 12.67
C GLY A 62 5.54 9.23 11.52
N ASN A 63 5.48 8.79 10.26
CA ASN A 63 5.41 9.65 9.08
C ASN A 63 3.97 9.72 8.52
N ALA A 64 3.06 10.23 9.34
CA ALA A 64 1.63 10.17 9.05
C ALA A 64 1.20 11.05 7.88
N THR A 65 1.77 12.25 7.73
CA THR A 65 1.43 13.17 6.62
C THR A 65 1.78 12.58 5.27
N SER A 66 3.04 12.16 5.06
CA SER A 66 3.44 11.57 3.79
C SER A 66 2.74 10.23 3.53
N GLY A 67 2.46 9.45 4.58
CA GLY A 67 1.68 8.23 4.46
C GLY A 67 0.25 8.51 3.97
N TYR A 68 -0.43 9.49 4.55
CA TYR A 68 -1.78 9.90 4.13
C TYR A 68 -1.80 10.44 2.70
N GLU A 69 -0.86 11.32 2.33
CA GLU A 69 -0.73 11.86 0.97
C GLU A 69 -0.54 10.75 -0.08
N MET A 70 0.23 9.71 0.25
CA MET A 70 0.45 8.57 -0.63
C MET A 70 -0.85 7.78 -0.89
N ILE A 71 -1.67 7.57 0.14
CA ILE A 71 -2.97 6.90 -0.01
C ILE A 71 -3.94 7.80 -0.78
N ALA A 72 -3.92 9.11 -0.51
CA ALA A 72 -4.72 10.10 -1.21
C ALA A 72 -4.40 10.14 -2.72
N GLU A 73 -3.13 10.04 -3.08
CA GLU A 73 -2.73 9.93 -4.48
C GLU A 73 -3.21 8.62 -5.10
N ALA A 74 -3.05 7.50 -4.41
CA ALA A 74 -3.54 6.20 -4.89
C ALA A 74 -5.07 6.22 -5.15
N ALA A 75 -5.85 6.87 -4.30
CA ALA A 75 -7.29 7.04 -4.45
C ALA A 75 -7.70 7.90 -5.66
N ARG A 76 -6.80 8.78 -6.14
CA ARG A 76 -7.03 9.65 -7.30
C ARG A 76 -6.58 9.03 -8.62
N SER A 77 -5.41 8.41 -8.65
CA SER A 77 -4.74 8.05 -9.92
C SER A 77 -4.68 6.56 -10.24
N SER A 78 -4.95 5.67 -9.28
CA SER A 78 -4.90 4.22 -9.56
C SER A 78 -6.07 3.76 -10.42
N ALA A 79 -5.80 2.88 -11.39
CA ALA A 79 -6.85 2.26 -12.21
C ALA A 79 -7.62 1.19 -11.44
N THR A 80 -6.94 0.45 -10.56
CA THR A 80 -7.54 -0.61 -9.74
C THR A 80 -7.43 -0.30 -8.25
N ARG A 81 -8.44 -0.72 -7.50
CA ARG A 81 -8.52 -0.57 -6.03
C ARG A 81 -8.47 0.88 -5.51
N ALA A 82 -8.74 1.87 -6.38
CA ALA A 82 -8.85 3.27 -5.97
C ALA A 82 -9.98 3.49 -4.95
N GLU A 83 -11.10 2.76 -5.07
CA GLU A 83 -12.19 2.80 -4.08
C GLU A 83 -11.73 2.32 -2.70
N GLN A 84 -10.98 1.21 -2.65
CA GLN A 84 -10.39 0.73 -1.40
C GLN A 84 -9.45 1.76 -0.75
N ALA A 85 -8.68 2.51 -1.55
CA ALA A 85 -7.88 3.62 -1.02
C ALA A 85 -8.75 4.74 -0.43
N ARG A 86 -9.91 5.06 -1.03
CA ARG A 86 -10.87 6.03 -0.48
C ARG A 86 -11.48 5.55 0.82
N ASP A 87 -11.82 4.27 0.92
CA ASP A 87 -12.36 3.69 2.15
C ASP A 87 -11.34 3.78 3.28
N VAL A 88 -10.06 3.50 2.99
CA VAL A 88 -8.97 3.66 3.95
C VAL A 88 -8.83 5.11 4.40
N LEU A 89 -8.88 6.09 3.47
CA LEU A 89 -8.84 7.51 3.83
C LEU A 89 -10.03 7.92 4.68
N ALA A 90 -11.23 7.43 4.38
CA ALA A 90 -12.42 7.71 5.16
C ALA A 90 -12.32 7.17 6.59
N SER A 91 -11.73 5.98 6.77
CA SER A 91 -11.40 5.44 8.09
C SER A 91 -10.34 6.29 8.80
N LEU A 92 -9.24 6.61 8.12
CA LEU A 92 -8.16 7.42 8.68
C LEU A 92 -8.63 8.83 9.06
N ALA A 93 -9.57 9.43 8.33
CA ALA A 93 -10.12 10.74 8.66
C ALA A 93 -10.93 10.72 9.98
N GLN A 94 -11.49 9.57 10.37
CA GLN A 94 -12.16 9.43 11.67
C GLN A 94 -11.14 9.35 12.81
N ASP A 95 -10.02 8.66 12.58
CA ASP A 95 -8.98 8.44 13.59
C ASP A 95 -7.96 9.60 13.68
N LEU A 96 -7.72 10.29 12.55
CA LEU A 96 -6.70 11.34 12.35
C LEU A 96 -7.31 12.55 11.63
N PRO A 97 -8.28 13.25 12.23
CA PRO A 97 -9.04 14.31 11.56
C PRO A 97 -8.20 15.51 11.11
N ASP A 98 -7.03 15.74 11.73
CA ASP A 98 -6.13 16.82 11.35
C ASP A 98 -5.43 16.58 10.00
N LEU A 99 -5.33 15.32 9.55
CA LEU A 99 -4.73 14.96 8.25
C LEU A 99 -5.73 15.06 7.09
N ALA A 100 -7.02 15.12 7.39
CA ALA A 100 -8.09 15.14 6.40
C ALA A 100 -8.51 16.56 5.95
N ARG A 101 -7.80 17.60 6.42
CA ARG A 101 -8.12 19.01 6.16
C ARG A 101 -7.49 19.56 4.90
#